data_AF-A0A962C0Y1-F1
#
_entry.id   AF-A0A962C0Y1-F1
#
_cell.length_a   1.000
_cell.length_b   1.000
_cell.length_c   1.000
_cell.angle_alpha   90.00
_cell.angle_beta   90.00
_cell.angle_gamma   90.00
#
_symmetry.space_group_name_H-M   'P 1'
#
loop_
_entity.id
_entity.type
_entity.pdbx_description
1 polymer ?
#
loop_
_entity_poly.entity_id
_entity_poly.type
_entity_poly.pdbx_seq_one_letter_code
_entity_poly.pdbx_strand_id
1 'polypeptide(L)'
;YNSRYIIAWGSNVPQTRTPDAHFFTEARYNGTKTVAVTPDYSEVAKLTDHWLHPKQGTDAALAFAMGHVILKEFHVDNPAPYFVDYCRQYTDMPMLVLLEKRDGRLVPGRFLRASDLGGLGETNNPEWKTLAWDDTSGSITVPNGSIGFRWGEKGKWNIEEKNSAGADTRLRLSFKDANDGIAAVSYPYFGGIEHAKWTASKFDDVLERHVPVRMLSLADGSSAKVATVYDLMLAQYGVDRGFGGANVARSFDDNVPGTPAWQEAITGVPRLDVIEIAREFASTAAKTHGRSMIIVGAAMNHWFHNDMNYRGLINMLAMCGCVGQTGGGWAHYVGQEKLRPQTGWLPVAFGLDWSKPPRQMNGTSFFYFMSDQWRYEKLEMKELLSPLADASKYTGSQADFNLQAIRMGWLPSAPQLNRNPLQVVKDAEAAGQAPADYVVSQLKSGKLDFAYADPDAPENFPRNLFIWRSNLLGSSGKGHEYMLRHLLGTRHGVQGKDLGERGAIKPEEIKWHDQAPEGKLDLLVTLDFRMCTTALYSDIVLPTATWYEKDDL
;
A
#
# COMPACT_ATOMS: atom_id res chain seq x y z
N TYR A 1 -0.16 -7.40 26.21
CA TYR A 1 -0.96 -7.76 27.39
C TYR A 1 -2.42 -8.14 27.11
N ASN A 2 -3.26 -7.29 26.48
CA ASN A 2 -4.69 -7.57 26.30
C ASN A 2 -5.04 -8.58 25.20
N SER A 3 -4.11 -8.96 24.33
CA SER A 3 -4.39 -10.01 23.32
C SER A 3 -4.47 -11.40 23.95
N ARG A 4 -5.21 -12.32 23.33
CA ARG A 4 -5.24 -13.75 23.68
C ARG A 4 -4.54 -14.64 22.66
N TYR A 5 -4.15 -14.08 21.52
CA TYR A 5 -3.29 -14.73 20.53
C TYR A 5 -2.42 -13.68 19.83
N ILE A 6 -1.09 -13.85 19.84
CA ILE A 6 -0.19 -12.89 19.20
C ILE A 6 0.73 -13.60 18.22
N ILE A 7 0.75 -13.13 16.97
CA ILE A 7 1.78 -13.50 15.99
C ILE A 7 2.77 -12.33 15.88
N ALA A 8 4.04 -12.57 16.17
CA ALA A 8 5.14 -11.64 15.88
C ALA A 8 5.73 -11.98 14.51
N TRP A 9 5.31 -11.24 13.48
CA TRP A 9 5.62 -11.54 12.08
C TRP A 9 6.62 -10.53 11.51
N GLY A 10 7.85 -10.98 11.26
CA GLY A 10 8.92 -10.09 10.79
C GLY A 10 9.19 -8.90 11.72
N SER A 11 8.98 -9.10 13.02
CA SER A 11 9.20 -8.11 14.07
C SER A 11 10.02 -8.72 15.20
N ASN A 12 11.29 -8.34 15.30
CA ASN A 12 12.18 -8.84 16.35
C ASN A 12 11.97 -8.03 17.64
N VAL A 13 10.87 -8.32 18.34
CA VAL A 13 10.37 -7.57 19.52
C VAL A 13 11.44 -7.29 20.58
N PRO A 14 12.19 -8.28 21.13
CA PRO A 14 13.13 -8.00 22.21
C PRO A 14 14.30 -7.10 21.80
N GLN A 15 14.72 -7.17 20.54
CA GLN A 15 15.85 -6.40 20.02
C GLN A 15 15.45 -4.99 19.57
N THR A 16 14.30 -4.87 18.90
CA THR A 16 13.91 -3.62 18.24
C THR A 16 12.90 -2.82 19.04
N ARG A 17 12.21 -3.45 20.01
CA ARG A 17 11.17 -2.94 20.94
C ARG A 17 11.51 -3.33 22.38
N THR A 18 12.80 -3.32 22.71
CA THR A 18 13.33 -3.68 24.03
C THR A 18 12.54 -3.12 25.21
N PRO A 19 12.22 -1.80 25.29
CA PRO A 19 11.48 -1.27 26.43
C PRO A 19 10.05 -1.80 26.55
N ASP A 20 9.45 -2.29 25.46
CA ASP A 20 8.07 -2.80 25.44
C ASP A 20 8.00 -4.34 25.47
N ALA A 21 9.14 -5.03 25.32
CA ALA A 21 9.19 -6.48 25.18
C ALA A 21 8.61 -7.24 26.38
N HIS A 22 8.67 -6.64 27.58
CA HIS A 22 8.10 -7.25 28.78
C HIS A 22 6.59 -7.48 28.65
N PHE A 23 5.84 -6.59 27.98
CA PHE A 23 4.41 -6.78 27.75
C PHE A 23 4.08 -7.98 26.86
N PHE A 24 5.01 -8.38 25.99
CA PHE A 24 4.89 -9.58 25.17
C PHE A 24 5.13 -10.82 26.03
N THR A 25 6.21 -10.85 26.81
CA THR A 25 6.54 -11.99 27.67
C THR A 25 5.54 -12.18 28.81
N GLU A 26 5.08 -11.10 29.43
CA GLU A 26 4.13 -11.14 30.55
C GLU A 26 2.71 -11.51 30.11
N ALA A 27 2.32 -11.19 28.86
CA ALA A 27 1.04 -11.64 28.32
C ALA A 27 0.94 -13.17 28.29
N ARG A 28 2.07 -13.86 28.09
CA ARG A 28 2.12 -15.33 28.09
C ARG A 28 1.75 -15.93 29.44
N TYR A 29 2.16 -15.30 30.54
CA TYR A 29 1.70 -15.69 31.89
C TYR A 29 0.20 -15.47 32.10
N ASN A 30 -0.42 -14.60 31.30
CA ASN A 30 -1.87 -14.40 31.26
C ASN A 30 -2.57 -15.35 30.25
N GLY A 31 -1.91 -16.45 29.86
CA GLY A 31 -2.45 -17.49 28.98
C GLY A 31 -2.46 -17.17 27.49
N THR A 32 -1.82 -16.08 27.07
CA THR A 32 -1.73 -15.69 25.64
C THR A 32 -0.73 -16.58 24.92
N LYS A 33 -1.17 -17.31 23.88
CA LYS A 33 -0.28 -18.03 22.96
C LYS A 33 0.43 -17.04 22.03
N THR A 34 1.70 -17.32 21.74
CA THR A 34 2.58 -16.47 20.95
C THR A 34 3.31 -17.26 19.87
N VAL A 35 3.36 -16.73 18.65
CA VAL A 35 4.00 -17.37 17.49
C VAL A 35 5.00 -16.39 16.87
N ALA A 36 6.23 -16.84 16.59
CA ALA A 36 7.19 -16.08 15.81
C ALA A 36 7.15 -16.54 14.35
N VAL A 37 7.13 -15.58 13.43
CA VAL A 37 7.30 -15.85 11.98
C VAL A 37 8.51 -15.06 11.49
N THR A 38 9.66 -15.74 11.42
CA THR A 38 10.95 -15.19 10.97
C THR A 38 11.76 -16.26 10.24
N PRO A 39 12.43 -15.94 9.12
CA PRO A 39 13.22 -16.91 8.34
C PRO A 39 14.40 -17.49 9.12
N ASP A 40 14.98 -16.69 10.02
CA ASP A 40 16.05 -17.06 10.95
C ASP A 40 15.51 -17.30 12.36
N TYR A 41 16.31 -17.97 13.20
CA TYR A 41 16.02 -18.14 14.62
C TYR A 41 16.35 -16.85 15.40
N SER A 42 15.56 -15.81 15.13
CA SER A 42 15.70 -14.47 15.71
C SER A 42 15.41 -14.45 17.21
N GLU A 43 15.78 -13.37 17.91
CA GLU A 43 15.57 -13.27 19.36
C GLU A 43 14.09 -13.41 19.78
N VAL A 44 13.14 -12.96 18.95
CA VAL A 44 11.71 -13.14 19.24
C VAL A 44 11.29 -14.60 19.23
N ALA A 45 11.93 -15.47 18.41
CA ALA A 45 11.61 -16.89 18.37
C ALA A 45 11.85 -17.58 19.73
N LYS A 46 12.85 -17.12 20.49
CA LYS A 46 13.13 -17.59 21.86
C LYS A 46 12.04 -17.23 22.87
N LEU A 47 11.17 -16.27 22.54
CA LEU A 47 10.09 -15.79 23.42
C LEU A 47 8.72 -16.34 23.05
N THR A 48 8.62 -17.17 22.02
CA THR A 48 7.35 -17.67 21.47
C THR A 48 7.16 -19.15 21.68
N ASP A 49 5.90 -19.60 21.60
CA ASP A 49 5.50 -20.99 21.82
C ASP A 49 5.64 -21.83 20.54
N HIS A 50 5.59 -21.18 19.36
CA HIS A 50 5.88 -21.78 18.06
C HIS A 50 6.74 -20.84 17.21
N TRP A 51 7.58 -21.42 16.35
CA TRP A 51 8.38 -20.69 15.37
C TRP A 51 8.12 -21.24 13.96
N LEU A 52 7.60 -20.39 13.08
CA LEU A 52 7.48 -20.64 11.66
C LEU A 52 8.59 -19.90 10.92
N HIS A 53 9.24 -20.57 9.97
CA HIS A 53 10.42 -20.04 9.27
C HIS A 53 10.26 -20.03 7.75
N PRO A 54 9.33 -19.22 7.21
CA PRO A 54 9.15 -19.13 5.77
C PRO A 54 10.42 -18.59 5.11
N LYS A 55 10.64 -18.97 3.84
CA LYS A 55 11.61 -18.31 2.97
C LYS A 55 11.35 -16.80 2.99
N GLN A 56 12.38 -15.99 3.26
CA GLN A 56 12.23 -14.54 3.40
C GLN A 56 11.62 -13.91 2.15
N GLY A 57 10.61 -13.05 2.33
CA GLY A 57 9.92 -12.38 1.23
C GLY A 57 8.80 -13.20 0.59
N THR A 58 8.51 -14.40 1.10
CA THR A 58 7.38 -15.24 0.67
C THR A 58 6.19 -15.19 1.62
N ASP A 59 6.26 -14.34 2.64
CA ASP A 59 5.31 -14.25 3.74
C ASP A 59 3.86 -13.97 3.28
N ALA A 60 3.67 -13.22 2.18
CA ALA A 60 2.37 -13.03 1.58
C ALA A 60 1.70 -14.35 1.18
N ALA A 61 2.45 -15.36 0.69
CA ALA A 61 1.90 -16.67 0.35
C ALA A 61 1.42 -17.42 1.59
N LEU A 62 2.19 -17.35 2.69
CA LEU A 62 1.81 -17.92 3.99
C LEU A 62 0.53 -17.26 4.51
N ALA A 63 0.47 -15.93 4.52
CA ALA A 63 -0.71 -15.18 4.96
C ALA A 63 -1.95 -15.47 4.09
N PHE A 64 -1.75 -15.65 2.79
CA PHE A 64 -2.82 -16.01 1.86
C PHE A 64 -3.42 -17.38 2.17
N ALA A 65 -2.59 -18.38 2.46
CA ALA A 65 -3.05 -19.70 2.87
C ALA A 65 -3.73 -19.71 4.24
N MET A 66 -3.22 -18.95 5.21
CA MET A 66 -3.92 -18.76 6.48
C MET A 66 -5.29 -18.11 6.26
N GLY A 67 -5.37 -17.09 5.42
CA GLY A 67 -6.64 -16.47 5.03
C GLY A 67 -7.60 -17.42 4.33
N HIS A 68 -7.11 -18.35 3.50
CA HIS A 68 -7.94 -19.39 2.88
C HIS A 68 -8.59 -20.29 3.94
N VAL A 69 -7.82 -20.77 4.93
CA VAL A 69 -8.35 -21.58 6.04
C VAL A 69 -9.40 -20.80 6.83
N ILE A 70 -9.14 -19.54 7.14
CA ILE A 70 -10.08 -18.66 7.87
C ILE A 70 -11.39 -18.50 7.10
N LEU A 71 -11.32 -18.18 5.80
CA LEU A 71 -12.51 -18.01 4.97
C LEU A 71 -13.29 -19.33 4.82
N LYS A 72 -12.59 -20.44 4.58
CA LYS A 72 -13.22 -21.74 4.41
C LYS A 72 -13.98 -22.15 5.68
N GLU A 73 -13.33 -22.13 6.83
CA GLU A 73 -13.89 -22.69 8.07
C GLU A 73 -14.84 -21.72 8.79
N PHE A 74 -14.51 -20.42 8.86
CA PHE A 74 -15.22 -19.45 9.71
C PHE A 74 -16.14 -18.49 8.94
N HIS A 75 -16.17 -18.57 7.61
CA HIS A 75 -17.04 -17.76 6.77
C HIS A 75 -17.95 -18.59 5.85
N VAL A 76 -17.49 -19.76 5.40
CA VAL A 76 -18.26 -20.63 4.49
C VAL A 76 -18.85 -21.84 5.21
N ASP A 77 -18.01 -22.70 5.80
CA ASP A 77 -18.45 -24.00 6.30
C ASP A 77 -19.18 -23.87 7.65
N ASN A 78 -18.66 -23.05 8.56
CA ASN A 78 -19.29 -22.74 9.84
C ASN A 78 -19.17 -21.23 10.14
N PRO A 79 -20.01 -20.39 9.51
CA PRO A 79 -19.90 -18.94 9.62
C PRO A 79 -19.94 -18.45 11.07
N ALA A 80 -18.86 -17.82 11.54
CA ALA A 80 -18.81 -17.26 12.89
C ALA A 80 -19.65 -15.97 12.95
N PRO A 81 -20.70 -15.88 13.79
CA PRO A 81 -21.62 -14.74 13.77
C PRO A 81 -20.92 -13.39 13.95
N TYR A 82 -19.94 -13.32 14.87
CA TYR A 82 -19.15 -12.12 15.11
C TYR A 82 -18.37 -11.66 13.85
N PHE A 83 -17.78 -12.59 13.10
CA PHE A 83 -16.99 -12.25 11.91
C PHE A 83 -17.88 -11.78 10.76
N VAL A 84 -19.00 -12.46 10.54
CA VAL A 84 -19.97 -12.10 9.51
C VAL A 84 -20.52 -10.70 9.77
N ASP A 85 -20.90 -10.41 11.02
CA ASP A 85 -21.43 -9.10 11.40
C ASP A 85 -20.38 -8.00 11.28
N TYR A 86 -19.17 -8.26 11.77
CA TYR A 86 -18.03 -7.34 11.64
C TYR A 86 -17.73 -7.01 10.18
N CYS A 87 -17.60 -8.04 9.33
CA CYS A 87 -17.27 -7.84 7.92
C CYS A 87 -18.39 -7.11 7.17
N ARG A 88 -19.66 -7.38 7.52
CA ARG A 88 -20.79 -6.65 6.95
C ARG A 88 -20.72 -5.16 7.22
N GLN A 89 -20.41 -4.77 8.46
CA GLN A 89 -20.52 -3.37 8.88
C GLN A 89 -19.24 -2.56 8.64
N TYR A 90 -18.07 -3.15 8.88
CA TYR A 90 -16.80 -2.41 8.99
C TYR A 90 -15.85 -2.60 7.82
N THR A 91 -16.29 -3.26 6.75
CA THR A 91 -15.48 -3.49 5.55
C THR A 91 -16.23 -3.10 4.29
N ASP A 92 -15.53 -3.07 3.17
CA ASP A 92 -16.10 -2.92 1.84
C ASP A 92 -16.59 -4.25 1.23
N MET A 93 -16.53 -5.37 1.98
CA MET A 93 -16.98 -6.68 1.52
C MET A 93 -18.41 -6.71 0.93
N PRO A 94 -19.42 -5.99 1.46
CA PRO A 94 -20.75 -5.92 0.86
C PRO A 94 -20.85 -5.03 -0.40
N MET A 95 -19.83 -4.20 -0.67
CA MET A 95 -19.90 -3.21 -1.74
C MET A 95 -19.82 -3.88 -3.11
N LEU A 96 -20.52 -3.29 -4.09
CA LEU A 96 -20.64 -3.82 -5.44
C LEU A 96 -19.51 -3.35 -6.34
N VAL A 97 -18.93 -4.29 -7.08
CA VAL A 97 -17.88 -4.06 -8.08
C VAL A 97 -18.46 -4.37 -9.46
N LEU A 98 -18.24 -3.46 -10.41
CA LEU A 98 -18.57 -3.67 -11.82
C LEU A 98 -17.61 -4.71 -12.42
N LEU A 99 -18.15 -5.67 -13.17
CA LEU A 99 -17.36 -6.62 -13.92
C LEU A 99 -17.26 -6.18 -15.38
N GLU A 100 -16.04 -5.98 -15.86
CA GLU A 100 -15.76 -5.42 -17.17
C GLU A 100 -15.26 -6.51 -18.13
N LYS A 101 -15.66 -6.44 -19.39
CA LYS A 101 -15.11 -7.31 -20.43
C LYS A 101 -13.84 -6.68 -21.00
N ARG A 102 -12.70 -7.38 -20.89
CA ARG A 102 -11.41 -7.00 -21.46
C ARG A 102 -10.82 -8.21 -22.19
N ASP A 103 -10.54 -8.07 -23.48
CA ASP A 103 -9.96 -9.14 -24.31
C ASP A 103 -10.66 -10.50 -24.17
N GLY A 104 -11.99 -10.46 -24.20
CA GLY A 104 -12.84 -11.64 -24.07
C GLY A 104 -13.02 -12.16 -22.63
N ARG A 105 -12.23 -11.68 -21.67
CA ARG A 105 -12.29 -12.05 -20.25
C ARG A 105 -13.16 -11.10 -19.46
N LEU A 106 -13.76 -11.60 -18.39
CA LEU A 106 -14.48 -10.79 -17.41
C LEU A 106 -13.57 -10.51 -16.23
N VAL A 107 -13.32 -9.25 -15.91
CA VAL A 107 -12.38 -8.85 -14.84
C VAL A 107 -13.07 -7.94 -13.82
N PRO A 108 -12.65 -7.94 -12.54
CA PRO A 108 -13.10 -6.94 -11.59
C PRO A 108 -12.64 -5.54 -12.03
N GLY A 109 -13.59 -4.64 -12.21
CA GLY A 109 -13.35 -3.23 -12.54
C GLY A 109 -13.39 -2.33 -11.31
N ARG A 110 -13.93 -1.13 -11.47
CA ARG A 110 -14.16 -0.21 -10.34
C ARG A 110 -15.40 -0.59 -9.53
N PHE A 111 -15.51 -0.03 -8.32
CA PHE A 111 -16.76 -0.04 -7.55
C PHE A 111 -17.91 0.60 -8.35
N LEU A 112 -19.10 0.01 -8.23
CA LEU A 112 -20.36 0.63 -8.64
C LEU A 112 -20.62 1.87 -7.78
N ARG A 113 -21.03 2.97 -8.41
CA ARG A 113 -21.27 4.27 -7.79
C ARG A 113 -22.73 4.68 -7.95
N ALA A 114 -23.23 5.54 -7.05
CA ALA A 114 -24.59 6.06 -7.15
C ALA A 114 -24.85 6.75 -8.50
N SER A 115 -23.86 7.45 -9.06
CA SER A 115 -23.94 8.08 -10.39
C SER A 115 -24.23 7.09 -11.52
N ASP A 116 -23.81 5.82 -11.39
CA ASP A 116 -24.03 4.79 -12.42
C ASP A 116 -25.51 4.39 -12.53
N LEU A 117 -26.30 4.66 -11.48
CA LEU A 117 -27.73 4.38 -11.40
C LEU A 117 -28.56 5.69 -11.29
N GLY A 118 -28.07 6.79 -11.85
CA GLY A 118 -28.81 8.05 -11.92
C GLY A 118 -28.80 8.83 -10.60
N GLY A 119 -27.84 8.56 -9.72
CA GLY A 119 -27.62 9.24 -8.44
C GLY A 119 -28.38 8.65 -7.26
N LEU A 120 -29.46 7.88 -7.49
CA LEU A 120 -30.28 7.28 -6.41
C LEU A 120 -30.73 8.28 -5.33
N GLY A 121 -31.09 9.50 -5.74
CA GLY A 121 -31.47 10.59 -4.83
C GLY A 121 -30.30 11.39 -4.27
N GLU A 122 -29.05 10.98 -4.52
CA GLU A 122 -27.86 11.72 -4.12
C GLU A 122 -27.49 12.80 -5.14
N THR A 123 -27.65 14.07 -4.76
CA THR A 123 -27.26 15.21 -5.61
C THR A 123 -25.84 15.70 -5.34
N ASN A 124 -25.29 15.44 -4.15
CA ASN A 124 -23.91 15.77 -3.79
C ASN A 124 -23.00 14.55 -4.00
N ASN A 125 -21.94 14.71 -4.79
CA ASN A 125 -20.90 13.71 -5.06
C ASN A 125 -21.40 12.25 -5.30
N PRO A 126 -22.44 12.01 -6.14
CA PRO A 126 -22.95 10.66 -6.39
C PRO A 126 -21.90 9.71 -6.98
N GLU A 127 -20.92 10.22 -7.71
CA GLU A 127 -19.80 9.48 -8.28
C GLU A 127 -18.80 8.98 -7.22
N TRP A 128 -18.88 9.46 -5.98
CA TRP A 128 -18.02 9.10 -4.85
C TRP A 128 -18.72 8.26 -3.77
N LYS A 129 -19.95 7.79 -4.05
CA LYS A 129 -20.75 6.99 -3.12
C LYS A 129 -20.89 5.56 -3.64
N THR A 130 -20.30 4.61 -2.90
CA THR A 130 -20.35 3.17 -3.23
C THR A 130 -21.72 2.59 -2.92
N LEU A 131 -22.10 1.54 -3.65
CA LEU A 131 -23.40 0.90 -3.51
C LEU A 131 -23.28 -0.52 -2.96
N ALA A 132 -24.31 -0.96 -2.25
CA ALA A 132 -24.44 -2.32 -1.71
C ALA A 132 -25.86 -2.84 -1.94
N TRP A 133 -26.04 -4.16 -1.87
CA TRP A 133 -27.38 -4.76 -1.80
C TRP A 133 -27.84 -4.80 -0.35
N ASP A 134 -29.07 -4.38 -0.08
CA ASP A 134 -29.67 -4.35 1.24
C ASP A 134 -30.76 -5.42 1.36
N ASP A 135 -30.60 -6.32 2.34
CA ASP A 135 -31.55 -7.40 2.61
C ASP A 135 -32.87 -6.90 3.20
N THR A 136 -32.86 -5.75 3.87
CA THR A 136 -34.07 -5.18 4.46
C THR A 136 -35.02 -4.67 3.39
N SER A 137 -34.52 -3.89 2.42
CA SER A 137 -35.32 -3.40 1.30
C SER A 137 -35.41 -4.38 0.12
N GLY A 138 -34.53 -5.38 0.05
CA GLY A 138 -34.44 -6.28 -1.10
C GLY A 138 -33.97 -5.59 -2.37
N SER A 139 -33.18 -4.51 -2.26
CA SER A 139 -32.76 -3.68 -3.38
C SER A 139 -31.37 -3.07 -3.17
N ILE A 140 -30.86 -2.37 -4.18
CA ILE A 140 -29.61 -1.60 -4.08
C ILE A 140 -29.85 -0.38 -3.21
N THR A 141 -28.89 -0.08 -2.34
CA THR A 141 -28.92 1.09 -1.45
C THR A 141 -27.62 1.88 -1.51
N VAL A 142 -27.69 3.14 -1.07
CA VAL A 142 -26.54 4.01 -0.81
C VAL A 142 -26.29 4.01 0.70
N PRO A 143 -25.40 3.16 1.24
CA PRO A 143 -25.08 3.17 2.66
C PRO A 143 -24.32 4.45 3.04
N ASN A 144 -24.51 4.90 4.28
CA ASN A 144 -23.72 5.98 4.86
C ASN A 144 -22.20 5.68 4.85
N GLY A 145 -21.38 6.71 5.01
CA GLY A 145 -19.94 6.56 5.31
C GLY A 145 -18.98 6.59 4.13
N SER A 146 -19.45 6.38 2.90
CA SER A 146 -18.62 6.55 1.71
C SER A 146 -18.08 7.99 1.58
N ILE A 147 -16.94 8.15 0.88
CA ILE A 147 -16.19 9.42 0.89
C ILE A 147 -16.99 10.60 0.31
N GLY A 148 -17.95 10.33 -0.57
CA GLY A 148 -18.86 11.36 -1.10
C GLY A 148 -19.72 12.04 -0.03
N PHE A 149 -19.95 11.43 1.14
CA PHE A 149 -20.67 12.06 2.26
C PHE A 149 -19.78 12.96 3.13
N ARG A 150 -18.45 12.91 2.95
CA ARG A 150 -17.51 13.65 3.81
C ARG A 150 -17.43 15.13 3.48
N TRP A 151 -17.64 15.48 2.21
CA TRP A 151 -17.46 16.83 1.68
C TRP A 151 -18.73 17.27 0.95
N GLY A 152 -18.98 18.58 0.89
CA GLY A 152 -20.19 19.13 0.26
C GLY A 152 -21.49 18.96 1.07
N GLU A 153 -21.52 18.04 2.03
CA GLU A 153 -22.65 17.80 2.94
C GLU A 153 -22.18 17.39 4.36
N LYS A 154 -23.13 17.13 5.27
CA LYS A 154 -22.85 16.72 6.67
C LYS A 154 -23.85 15.70 7.19
N GLY A 155 -23.48 15.00 8.26
CA GLY A 155 -24.37 14.12 9.02
C GLY A 155 -24.40 12.66 8.57
N LYS A 156 -23.97 12.34 7.35
CA LYS A 156 -24.00 10.98 6.76
C LYS A 156 -22.62 10.33 6.60
N TRP A 157 -21.54 11.02 6.93
CA TRP A 157 -20.19 10.44 6.97
C TRP A 157 -19.95 9.73 8.31
N ASN A 158 -20.60 8.59 8.47
CA ASN A 158 -20.53 7.71 9.64
C ASN A 158 -20.72 6.25 9.20
N ILE A 159 -20.51 5.30 10.11
CA ILE A 159 -20.61 3.86 9.87
C ILE A 159 -21.88 3.25 10.51
N GLU A 160 -22.90 4.08 10.74
CA GLU A 160 -24.21 3.56 11.14
C GLU A 160 -24.77 2.70 10.02
N GLU A 161 -25.44 1.60 10.36
CA GLU A 161 -26.09 0.71 9.39
C GLU A 161 -27.38 1.34 8.83
N LYS A 162 -27.25 2.50 8.21
CA LYS A 162 -28.34 3.25 7.59
C LYS A 162 -28.00 3.59 6.15
N ASN A 163 -29.05 3.67 5.34
CA ASN A 163 -28.95 4.27 4.03
C ASN A 163 -28.94 5.81 4.14
N SER A 164 -28.66 6.45 3.01
CA SER A 164 -28.62 7.91 2.89
C SER A 164 -29.97 8.60 3.14
N ALA A 165 -31.09 7.87 3.09
CA ALA A 165 -32.42 8.36 3.46
C ALA A 165 -32.71 8.21 4.97
N GLY A 166 -31.80 7.61 5.75
CA GLY A 166 -31.92 7.42 7.19
C GLY A 166 -32.65 6.15 7.62
N ALA A 167 -33.04 5.28 6.69
CA ALA A 167 -33.62 3.98 7.01
C ALA A 167 -32.53 2.97 7.38
N ASP A 168 -32.86 2.08 8.32
CA ASP A 168 -31.98 0.99 8.73
C ASP A 168 -31.72 0.04 7.54
N THR A 169 -30.49 -0.47 7.46
CA THR A 169 -30.03 -1.36 6.40
C THR A 169 -29.40 -2.59 7.00
N ARG A 170 -29.44 -3.69 6.24
CA ARG A 170 -28.65 -4.88 6.50
C ARG A 170 -27.97 -5.29 5.21
N LEU A 171 -26.72 -4.88 5.04
CA LEU A 171 -26.00 -5.10 3.79
C LEU A 171 -25.70 -6.60 3.56
N ARG A 172 -25.90 -7.06 2.32
CA ARG A 172 -25.64 -8.45 1.91
C ARG A 172 -24.17 -8.63 1.55
N LEU A 173 -23.52 -9.60 2.18
CA LEU A 173 -22.14 -9.96 1.83
C LEU A 173 -22.06 -10.75 0.52
N SER A 174 -22.96 -11.70 0.27
CA SER A 174 -22.82 -12.63 -0.86
C SER A 174 -24.08 -12.80 -1.69
N PHE A 175 -23.90 -12.94 -3.01
CA PHE A 175 -24.95 -13.32 -3.95
C PHE A 175 -25.09 -14.83 -4.18
N LYS A 176 -24.41 -15.70 -3.42
CA LYS A 176 -24.49 -17.16 -3.58
C LYS A 176 -25.92 -17.69 -3.74
N ASP A 177 -26.84 -17.21 -2.91
CA ASP A 177 -28.25 -17.66 -2.92
C ASP A 177 -29.22 -16.62 -3.53
N ALA A 178 -28.70 -15.57 -4.18
CA ALA A 178 -29.52 -14.54 -4.83
C ALA A 178 -28.80 -13.89 -6.02
N ASN A 179 -28.31 -14.71 -6.94
CA ASN A 179 -27.63 -14.30 -8.18
C ASN A 179 -28.53 -14.54 -9.40
N ASP A 180 -28.18 -13.87 -10.50
CA ASP A 180 -28.77 -14.08 -11.83
C ASP A 180 -27.93 -15.05 -12.68
N GLY A 181 -26.84 -15.57 -12.10
CA GLY A 181 -25.95 -16.54 -12.71
C GLY A 181 -24.57 -16.57 -12.07
N ILE A 182 -23.78 -17.54 -12.51
CA ILE A 182 -22.38 -17.70 -12.15
C ILE A 182 -21.52 -17.28 -13.35
N ALA A 183 -20.53 -16.42 -13.12
CA ALA A 183 -19.62 -15.95 -14.17
C ALA A 183 -18.17 -16.37 -13.87
N ALA A 184 -17.44 -16.78 -14.91
CA ALA A 184 -15.99 -16.93 -14.82
C ALA A 184 -15.34 -15.54 -14.82
N VAL A 185 -14.67 -15.21 -13.72
CA VAL A 185 -13.95 -13.94 -13.51
C VAL A 185 -12.46 -14.24 -13.47
N SER A 186 -11.68 -13.45 -14.19
CA SER A 186 -10.23 -13.63 -14.33
C SER A 186 -9.47 -12.83 -13.27
N TYR A 187 -8.49 -13.49 -12.64
CA TYR A 187 -7.62 -12.92 -11.61
C TYR A 187 -6.15 -13.07 -12.01
N PRO A 188 -5.30 -12.07 -11.73
CA PRO A 188 -3.88 -12.17 -12.02
C PRO A 188 -3.18 -13.10 -11.02
N TYR A 189 -2.20 -13.85 -11.50
CA TYR A 189 -1.37 -14.73 -10.71
C TYR A 189 0.11 -14.54 -11.03
N PHE A 190 0.90 -14.24 -10.01
CA PHE A 190 2.34 -13.94 -10.14
C PHE A 190 3.22 -15.01 -9.50
N GLY A 191 2.64 -15.99 -8.81
CA GLY A 191 3.43 -17.02 -8.11
C GLY A 191 4.18 -17.99 -9.04
N GLY A 192 3.86 -17.97 -10.34
CA GLY A 192 4.54 -18.76 -11.37
C GLY A 192 5.79 -18.13 -11.97
N ILE A 193 6.11 -16.88 -11.62
CA ILE A 193 7.29 -16.17 -12.12
C ILE A 193 8.54 -16.87 -11.58
N GLU A 194 9.40 -17.33 -12.50
CA GLU A 194 10.63 -18.02 -12.15
C GLU A 194 11.68 -17.07 -11.56
N HIS A 195 12.36 -17.55 -10.53
CA HIS A 195 13.48 -16.83 -9.95
C HIS A 195 14.55 -17.82 -9.47
N ALA A 196 15.83 -17.47 -9.66
CA ALA A 196 16.98 -18.30 -9.27
C ALA A 196 17.13 -18.58 -7.75
N LYS A 197 16.28 -18.03 -6.89
CA LYS A 197 16.46 -18.02 -5.41
C LYS A 197 15.17 -18.26 -4.61
N TRP A 198 14.02 -18.22 -5.28
CA TRP A 198 12.69 -18.42 -4.70
C TRP A 198 11.95 -19.46 -5.52
N THR A 199 11.21 -20.34 -4.86
CA THR A 199 10.46 -21.39 -5.53
C THR A 199 9.24 -20.79 -6.23
N ALA A 200 9.15 -20.96 -7.54
CA ALA A 200 7.97 -20.63 -8.32
C ALA A 200 6.94 -21.76 -8.21
N SER A 201 5.66 -21.41 -8.19
CA SER A 201 4.53 -22.33 -8.22
C SER A 201 3.79 -22.14 -9.54
N LYS A 202 3.98 -23.08 -10.48
CA LYS A 202 3.57 -22.92 -11.88
C LYS A 202 2.08 -23.15 -12.09
N PHE A 203 1.39 -22.08 -12.48
CA PHE A 203 0.01 -22.05 -12.98
C PHE A 203 -0.06 -21.03 -14.13
N ASP A 204 -1.21 -20.92 -14.78
CA ASP A 204 -1.47 -19.82 -15.71
C ASP A 204 -1.39 -18.47 -14.99
N ASP A 205 -0.83 -17.46 -15.66
CA ASP A 205 -0.74 -16.09 -15.14
C ASP A 205 -2.12 -15.45 -14.93
N VAL A 206 -3.17 -16.05 -15.51
CA VAL A 206 -4.56 -15.65 -15.35
C VAL A 206 -5.37 -16.84 -14.84
N LEU A 207 -5.92 -16.72 -13.64
CA LEU A 207 -6.78 -17.72 -13.04
C LEU A 207 -8.24 -17.34 -13.22
N GLU A 208 -9.00 -18.16 -13.94
CA GLU A 208 -10.46 -18.02 -14.01
C GLU A 208 -11.11 -18.70 -12.82
N ARG A 209 -11.99 -17.96 -12.12
CA ARG A 209 -12.74 -18.42 -10.95
C ARG A 209 -14.18 -17.99 -11.03
N HIS A 210 -15.07 -18.88 -10.61
CA HIS A 210 -16.51 -18.68 -10.73
C HIS A 210 -17.06 -17.84 -9.59
N VAL A 211 -17.78 -16.77 -9.93
CA VAL A 211 -18.33 -15.78 -9.00
C VAL A 211 -19.84 -15.64 -9.24
N PRO A 212 -20.68 -15.62 -8.18
CA PRO A 212 -22.10 -15.32 -8.33
C PRO A 212 -22.29 -13.83 -8.66
N VAL A 213 -23.07 -13.53 -9.69
CA VAL A 213 -23.26 -12.16 -10.19
C VAL A 213 -24.72 -11.75 -10.27
N ARG A 214 -24.96 -10.45 -10.21
CA ARG A 214 -26.24 -9.86 -10.60
C ARG A 214 -26.09 -9.04 -11.87
N MET A 215 -27.15 -8.98 -12.66
CA MET A 215 -27.27 -8.09 -13.82
C MET A 215 -28.00 -6.82 -13.42
N LEU A 216 -27.41 -5.67 -13.72
CA LEU A 216 -28.02 -4.36 -13.49
C LEU A 216 -28.19 -3.60 -14.81
N SER A 217 -29.23 -2.77 -14.87
CA SER A 217 -29.36 -1.73 -15.89
C SER A 217 -28.78 -0.43 -15.35
N LEU A 218 -27.86 0.17 -16.10
CA LEU A 218 -27.21 1.43 -15.75
C LEU A 218 -27.98 2.63 -16.30
N ALA A 219 -27.67 3.82 -15.78
CA ALA A 219 -28.33 5.07 -16.17
C ALA A 219 -28.10 5.47 -17.64
N ASP A 220 -27.00 5.00 -18.24
CA ASP A 220 -26.70 5.20 -19.66
C ASP A 220 -27.47 4.23 -20.60
N GLY A 221 -28.31 3.35 -20.03
CA GLY A 221 -29.08 2.34 -20.76
C GLY A 221 -28.33 1.05 -21.02
N SER A 222 -27.04 0.96 -20.68
CA SER A 222 -26.27 -0.28 -20.77
C SER A 222 -26.62 -1.25 -19.64
N SER A 223 -26.20 -2.51 -19.77
CA SER A 223 -26.33 -3.51 -18.71
C SER A 223 -24.97 -4.03 -18.29
N ALA A 224 -24.77 -4.19 -16.98
CA ALA A 224 -23.51 -4.61 -16.39
C ALA A 224 -23.70 -5.75 -15.39
N LYS A 225 -22.71 -6.63 -15.32
CA LYS A 225 -22.58 -7.62 -14.24
C LYS A 225 -21.94 -6.96 -13.03
N VAL A 226 -22.45 -7.28 -11.85
CA VAL A 226 -21.85 -6.89 -10.57
C VAL A 226 -21.66 -8.09 -9.66
N ALA A 227 -20.62 -8.03 -8.83
CA ALA A 227 -20.38 -8.95 -7.73
C ALA A 227 -20.05 -8.14 -6.47
N THR A 228 -20.22 -8.74 -5.29
CA THR A 228 -19.73 -8.12 -4.05
C THR A 228 -18.21 -8.31 -3.92
N VAL A 229 -17.53 -7.43 -3.20
CA VAL A 229 -16.11 -7.62 -2.84
C VAL A 229 -15.91 -8.94 -2.09
N TYR A 230 -16.85 -9.34 -1.24
CA TYR A 230 -16.80 -10.61 -0.50
C TYR A 230 -16.74 -11.83 -1.43
N ASP A 231 -17.62 -11.87 -2.45
CA ASP A 231 -17.65 -12.96 -3.41
C ASP A 231 -16.38 -12.99 -4.25
N LEU A 232 -15.89 -11.81 -4.65
CA LEU A 232 -14.62 -11.66 -5.37
C LEU A 232 -13.42 -12.09 -4.51
N MET A 233 -13.46 -11.84 -3.21
CA MET A 233 -12.41 -12.22 -2.26
C MET A 233 -12.39 -13.73 -2.05
N LEU A 234 -13.54 -14.36 -1.78
CA LEU A 234 -13.62 -15.82 -1.64
C LEU A 234 -13.11 -16.55 -2.89
N ALA A 235 -13.50 -16.04 -4.06
CA ALA A 235 -12.94 -16.51 -5.32
C ALA A 235 -11.43 -16.25 -5.39
N GLN A 236 -10.92 -15.05 -5.08
CA GLN A 236 -9.48 -14.75 -5.08
C GLN A 236 -8.67 -15.62 -4.09
N TYR A 237 -9.27 -16.14 -3.03
CA TYR A 237 -8.63 -17.10 -2.13
C TYR A 237 -8.79 -18.57 -2.55
N GLY A 238 -9.49 -18.85 -3.65
CA GLY A 238 -9.66 -20.21 -4.19
C GLY A 238 -10.59 -21.08 -3.33
N VAL A 239 -11.51 -20.47 -2.57
CA VAL A 239 -12.44 -21.19 -1.70
C VAL A 239 -13.57 -21.80 -2.53
N ASP A 240 -13.74 -23.12 -2.50
CA ASP A 240 -14.86 -23.79 -3.16
C ASP A 240 -16.20 -23.53 -2.43
N ARG A 241 -17.19 -23.13 -3.21
CA ARG A 241 -18.55 -22.75 -2.78
C ARG A 241 -19.64 -23.47 -3.58
N GLY A 242 -19.25 -24.46 -4.39
CA GLY A 242 -20.17 -25.25 -5.22
C GLY A 242 -20.46 -24.67 -6.61
N PHE A 243 -19.67 -23.70 -7.06
CA PHE A 243 -19.85 -23.05 -8.38
C PHE A 243 -19.07 -23.73 -9.52
N GLY A 244 -18.22 -24.71 -9.20
CA GLY A 244 -17.30 -25.33 -10.15
C GLY A 244 -16.15 -24.41 -10.57
N GLY A 245 -15.41 -24.83 -11.60
CA GLY A 245 -14.19 -24.17 -12.07
C GLY A 245 -12.91 -24.95 -11.72
N ALA A 246 -11.85 -24.73 -12.49
CA ALA A 246 -10.60 -25.48 -12.34
C ALA A 246 -9.66 -24.94 -11.23
N ASN A 247 -9.84 -23.68 -10.83
CA ASN A 247 -8.92 -22.96 -9.93
C ASN A 247 -9.48 -22.77 -8.51
N VAL A 248 -10.22 -23.76 -7.98
CA VAL A 248 -10.77 -23.76 -6.62
C VAL A 248 -10.37 -25.04 -5.88
N ALA A 249 -10.14 -24.94 -4.58
CA ALA A 249 -9.68 -26.06 -3.76
C ALA A 249 -10.83 -26.76 -3.04
N ARG A 250 -10.86 -28.09 -3.11
CA ARG A 250 -11.80 -28.95 -2.38
C ARG A 250 -11.25 -29.33 -1.00
N SER A 251 -9.92 -29.36 -0.88
CA SER A 251 -9.20 -29.67 0.35
C SER A 251 -8.00 -28.75 0.53
N PHE A 252 -7.48 -28.67 1.75
CA PHE A 252 -6.23 -27.94 2.01
C PHE A 252 -4.99 -28.62 1.42
N ASP A 253 -5.10 -29.89 1.04
CA ASP A 253 -4.03 -30.67 0.39
C ASP A 253 -3.97 -30.46 -1.13
N ASP A 254 -5.00 -29.85 -1.72
CA ASP A 254 -5.02 -29.53 -3.13
C ASP A 254 -4.01 -28.42 -3.41
N ASN A 255 -3.08 -28.64 -4.34
CA ASN A 255 -2.16 -27.59 -4.78
C ASN A 255 -2.89 -26.62 -5.72
N VAL A 256 -3.56 -25.63 -5.14
CA VAL A 256 -4.29 -24.56 -5.85
C VAL A 256 -3.85 -23.22 -5.27
N PRO A 257 -3.63 -22.17 -6.10
CA PRO A 257 -3.17 -20.88 -5.61
C PRO A 257 -4.00 -20.35 -4.43
N GLY A 258 -3.34 -20.28 -3.28
CA GLY A 258 -3.88 -19.82 -2.02
C GLY A 258 -4.18 -20.89 -0.98
N THR A 259 -3.93 -22.18 -1.25
CA THR A 259 -4.11 -23.25 -0.25
C THR A 259 -2.89 -23.46 0.65
N PRO A 260 -3.04 -24.16 1.80
CA PRO A 260 -1.91 -24.62 2.60
C PRO A 260 -0.90 -25.50 1.86
N ALA A 261 -1.34 -26.41 0.97
CA ALA A 261 -0.43 -27.19 0.12
C ALA A 261 0.34 -26.33 -0.88
N TRP A 262 -0.32 -25.33 -1.46
CA TRP A 262 0.31 -24.41 -2.41
C TRP A 262 1.39 -23.55 -1.75
N GLN A 263 1.12 -22.99 -0.57
CA GLN A 263 2.11 -22.15 0.10
C GLN A 263 3.32 -22.98 0.58
N GLU A 264 3.13 -24.25 0.95
CA GLU A 264 4.21 -25.10 1.48
C GLU A 264 5.36 -25.22 0.47
N ALA A 265 5.04 -25.35 -0.82
CA ALA A 265 6.03 -25.37 -1.89
C ALA A 265 6.80 -24.04 -2.03
N ILE A 266 6.15 -22.91 -1.76
CA ILE A 266 6.72 -21.56 -1.95
C ILE A 266 7.55 -21.15 -0.73
N THR A 267 6.99 -21.34 0.46
CA THR A 267 7.51 -20.80 1.72
C THR A 267 8.40 -21.81 2.43
N GLY A 268 8.19 -23.10 2.21
CA GLY A 268 8.80 -24.19 2.98
C GLY A 268 8.16 -24.45 4.34
N VAL A 269 7.11 -23.71 4.74
CA VAL A 269 6.41 -23.93 6.02
C VAL A 269 5.43 -25.09 5.88
N PRO A 270 5.47 -26.11 6.77
CA PRO A 270 4.53 -27.23 6.71
C PRO A 270 3.07 -26.80 6.73
N ARG A 271 2.26 -27.32 5.81
CA ARG A 271 0.84 -26.99 5.66
C ARG A 271 0.04 -27.24 6.92
N LEU A 272 0.40 -28.26 7.70
CA LEU A 272 -0.28 -28.61 8.95
C LEU A 272 -0.13 -27.51 9.99
N ASP A 273 1.08 -26.94 10.12
CA ASP A 273 1.33 -25.81 11.03
C ASP A 273 0.53 -24.58 10.59
N VAL A 274 0.46 -24.32 9.27
CA VAL A 274 -0.34 -23.21 8.72
C VAL A 274 -1.82 -23.37 9.06
N ILE A 275 -2.37 -24.57 8.86
CA ILE A 275 -3.78 -24.88 9.17
C ILE A 275 -4.04 -24.71 10.68
N GLU A 276 -3.17 -25.27 11.52
CA GLU A 276 -3.32 -25.20 12.98
C GLU A 276 -3.29 -23.76 13.48
N ILE A 277 -2.24 -22.99 13.13
CA ILE A 277 -2.09 -21.62 13.60
C ILE A 277 -3.21 -20.72 13.06
N ALA A 278 -3.63 -20.88 11.80
CA ALA A 278 -4.76 -20.12 11.25
C ALA A 278 -6.07 -20.42 12.01
N ARG A 279 -6.34 -21.70 12.29
CA ARG A 279 -7.55 -22.13 13.01
C ARG A 279 -7.54 -21.66 14.46
N GLU A 280 -6.40 -21.75 15.14
CA GLU A 280 -6.27 -21.25 16.52
C GLU A 280 -6.42 -19.74 16.61
N PHE A 281 -5.78 -19.00 15.69
CA PHE A 281 -5.86 -17.55 15.60
C PHE A 281 -7.31 -17.08 15.43
N ALA A 282 -8.03 -17.66 14.46
CA ALA A 282 -9.43 -17.35 14.20
C ALA A 282 -10.36 -17.86 15.31
N SER A 283 -10.17 -19.06 15.84
CA SER A 283 -10.97 -19.58 16.95
C SER A 283 -10.86 -18.68 18.19
N THR A 284 -9.65 -18.19 18.48
CA THR A 284 -9.42 -17.27 19.60
C THR A 284 -10.13 -15.94 19.35
N ALA A 285 -10.02 -15.37 18.15
CA ALA A 285 -10.72 -14.15 17.80
C ALA A 285 -12.24 -14.30 17.88
N ALA A 286 -12.81 -15.41 17.39
CA ALA A 286 -14.25 -15.67 17.46
C ALA A 286 -14.73 -15.76 18.92
N LYS A 287 -14.01 -16.49 19.77
CA LYS A 287 -14.36 -16.65 21.21
C LYS A 287 -14.24 -15.34 21.99
N THR A 288 -13.31 -14.48 21.62
CA THR A 288 -12.94 -13.29 22.39
C THR A 288 -13.43 -11.98 21.78
N HIS A 289 -14.17 -12.05 20.68
CA HIS A 289 -14.61 -10.90 19.89
C HIS A 289 -13.43 -10.03 19.45
N GLY A 290 -12.50 -10.66 18.73
CA GLY A 290 -11.42 -9.98 18.02
C GLY A 290 -10.09 -9.85 18.77
N ARG A 291 -9.87 -10.52 19.91
CA ARG A 291 -8.61 -10.38 20.69
C ARG A 291 -7.47 -11.27 20.17
N SER A 292 -7.26 -11.26 18.85
CA SER A 292 -6.09 -11.81 18.18
C SER A 292 -5.34 -10.67 17.46
N MET A 293 -4.01 -10.66 17.57
CA MET A 293 -3.17 -9.55 17.15
C MET A 293 -1.98 -10.03 16.33
N ILE A 294 -1.59 -9.24 15.33
CA ILE A 294 -0.33 -9.45 14.60
C ILE A 294 0.58 -8.24 14.83
N ILE A 295 1.73 -8.48 15.44
CA ILE A 295 2.82 -7.50 15.59
C ILE A 295 3.71 -7.64 14.36
N VAL A 296 3.80 -6.59 13.55
CA VAL A 296 4.51 -6.60 12.27
C VAL A 296 5.55 -5.48 12.19
N GLY A 297 6.70 -5.79 11.58
CA GLY A 297 7.85 -4.88 11.51
C GLY A 297 8.44 -4.72 10.11
N ALA A 298 9.66 -4.19 10.09
CA ALA A 298 10.40 -3.84 8.88
C ALA A 298 10.75 -5.05 8.00
N ALA A 299 10.91 -6.25 8.56
CA ALA A 299 11.24 -7.44 7.77
C ALA A 299 10.11 -7.83 6.81
N MET A 300 8.88 -7.39 7.08
CA MET A 300 7.74 -7.49 6.16
C MET A 300 7.60 -6.23 5.30
N ASN A 301 7.91 -5.05 5.86
CA ASN A 301 7.66 -3.75 5.24
C ASN A 301 8.74 -3.27 4.25
N HIS A 302 9.96 -3.82 4.32
CA HIS A 302 11.09 -3.37 3.51
C HIS A 302 11.28 -4.19 2.22
N TRP A 303 10.33 -5.08 1.89
CA TRP A 303 10.26 -5.72 0.58
C TRP A 303 9.61 -4.79 -0.44
N PHE A 304 9.95 -4.97 -1.72
CA PHE A 304 9.32 -4.23 -2.82
C PHE A 304 7.79 -4.43 -2.79
N HIS A 305 7.33 -5.67 -2.64
CA HIS A 305 5.92 -6.04 -2.47
C HIS A 305 5.47 -6.07 -1.00
N ASN A 306 5.89 -5.08 -0.20
CA ASN A 306 5.48 -4.97 1.21
C ASN A 306 3.97 -4.84 1.39
N ASP A 307 3.29 -4.26 0.40
CA ASP A 307 1.85 -4.11 0.35
C ASP A 307 1.14 -5.47 0.31
N MET A 308 1.67 -6.45 -0.44
CA MET A 308 1.14 -7.82 -0.46
C MET A 308 1.33 -8.52 0.87
N ASN A 309 2.51 -8.37 1.48
CA ASN A 309 2.78 -8.86 2.83
C ASN A 309 1.76 -8.27 3.82
N TYR A 310 1.60 -6.94 3.85
CA TYR A 310 0.74 -6.27 4.81
C TYR A 310 -0.73 -6.58 4.57
N ARG A 311 -1.20 -6.57 3.31
CA ARG A 311 -2.60 -6.89 2.98
C ARG A 311 -2.96 -8.33 3.33
N GLY A 312 -2.04 -9.29 3.21
CA GLY A 312 -2.25 -10.65 3.71
C GLY A 312 -2.58 -10.67 5.20
N LEU A 313 -1.76 -10.01 6.02
CA LEU A 313 -1.94 -9.91 7.48
C LEU A 313 -3.22 -9.11 7.84
N ILE A 314 -3.46 -7.98 7.16
CA ILE A 314 -4.63 -7.13 7.39
C ILE A 314 -5.92 -7.89 7.05
N ASN A 315 -5.93 -8.65 5.96
CA ASN A 315 -7.06 -9.49 5.57
C ASN A 315 -7.39 -10.52 6.65
N MET A 316 -6.40 -11.24 7.18
CA MET A 316 -6.61 -12.19 8.29
C MET A 316 -7.26 -11.50 9.50
N LEU A 317 -6.81 -10.29 9.84
CA LEU A 317 -7.34 -9.51 10.97
C LEU A 317 -8.76 -9.00 10.71
N ALA A 318 -9.06 -8.52 9.50
CA ALA A 318 -10.39 -8.06 9.11
C ALA A 318 -11.40 -9.22 9.08
N MET A 319 -11.04 -10.36 8.47
CA MET A 319 -11.85 -11.58 8.44
C MET A 319 -12.17 -12.11 9.85
N CYS A 320 -11.28 -11.87 10.81
CA CYS A 320 -11.45 -12.27 12.21
C CYS A 320 -12.00 -11.15 13.11
N GLY A 321 -12.42 -10.01 12.56
CA GLY A 321 -12.97 -8.88 13.33
C GLY A 321 -12.01 -8.27 14.36
N CYS A 322 -10.70 -8.34 14.14
CA CYS A 322 -9.71 -7.96 15.16
C CYS A 322 -9.41 -6.45 15.19
N VAL A 323 -9.56 -5.74 14.06
CA VAL A 323 -9.20 -4.31 13.96
C VAL A 323 -10.23 -3.47 14.71
N GLY A 324 -9.75 -2.59 15.61
CA GLY A 324 -10.59 -1.73 16.44
C GLY A 324 -10.94 -2.31 17.81
N GLN A 325 -10.58 -3.56 18.10
CA GLN A 325 -10.83 -4.21 19.38
C GLN A 325 -9.62 -4.13 20.31
N THR A 326 -9.85 -3.87 21.60
CA THR A 326 -8.77 -3.85 22.59
C THR A 326 -8.16 -5.25 22.74
N GLY A 327 -6.86 -5.38 22.46
CA GLY A 327 -6.17 -6.67 22.42
C GLY A 327 -6.21 -7.36 21.05
N GLY A 328 -6.81 -6.74 20.04
CA GLY A 328 -6.82 -7.22 18.67
C GLY A 328 -6.12 -6.28 17.70
N GLY A 329 -5.90 -6.76 16.48
CA GLY A 329 -5.67 -5.89 15.33
C GLY A 329 -4.23 -5.87 14.80
N TRP A 330 -4.00 -4.90 13.93
CA TRP A 330 -2.74 -4.70 13.21
C TRP A 330 -1.81 -3.81 14.05
N ALA A 331 -0.74 -4.40 14.57
CA ALA A 331 0.22 -3.74 15.44
C ALA A 331 1.54 -3.53 14.68
N HIS A 332 1.55 -2.55 13.78
CA HIS A 332 2.74 -2.15 13.03
C HIS A 332 3.67 -1.27 13.86
N TYR A 333 4.93 -1.66 13.92
CA TYR A 333 5.97 -0.86 14.56
C TYR A 333 7.23 -0.79 13.67
N VAL A 334 7.64 0.43 13.29
CA VAL A 334 8.89 0.69 12.52
C VAL A 334 9.78 1.79 13.10
N GLY A 335 9.47 3.05 12.86
CA GLY A 335 10.11 4.21 13.49
C GLY A 335 9.17 4.83 14.52
N GLN A 336 9.65 5.87 15.19
CA GLN A 336 8.84 6.66 16.12
C GLN A 336 8.06 7.74 15.34
N GLU A 337 7.07 7.32 14.54
CA GLU A 337 6.31 8.21 13.64
C GLU A 337 5.21 9.01 14.36
N LYS A 338 4.66 8.46 15.44
CA LYS A 338 3.50 9.01 16.13
C LYS A 338 3.85 10.22 17.01
N LEU A 339 3.99 11.39 16.38
CA LEU A 339 3.99 12.67 17.08
C LEU A 339 2.57 12.98 17.58
N ARG A 340 2.33 12.75 18.87
CA ARG A 340 0.98 12.83 19.46
C ARG A 340 0.31 14.20 19.29
N PRO A 341 0.94 15.34 19.63
CA PRO A 341 0.31 16.67 19.48
C PRO A 341 0.42 17.22 18.04
N GLN A 342 0.03 16.42 17.05
CA GLN A 342 0.26 16.68 15.62
C GLN A 342 -0.20 18.09 15.18
N THR A 343 -1.44 18.47 15.48
CA THR A 343 -2.02 19.74 15.02
C THR A 343 -1.46 20.96 15.75
N GLY A 344 -0.84 20.78 16.92
CA GLY A 344 -0.10 21.85 17.62
C GLY A 344 1.32 22.01 17.09
N TRP A 345 1.97 20.93 16.70
CA TRP A 345 3.33 20.94 16.15
C TRP A 345 3.39 21.43 14.70
N LEU A 346 2.42 21.05 13.85
CA LEU A 346 2.43 21.37 12.42
C LEU A 346 2.61 22.87 12.10
N PRO A 347 1.91 23.80 12.77
CA PRO A 347 2.09 25.23 12.51
C PRO A 347 3.50 25.72 12.83
N VAL A 348 4.09 25.27 13.94
CA VAL A 348 5.43 25.64 14.36
C VAL A 348 6.48 25.10 13.38
N ALA A 349 6.39 23.82 13.03
CA ALA A 349 7.40 23.16 12.20
C ALA A 349 7.44 23.68 10.76
N PHE A 350 6.29 24.06 10.21
CA PHE A 350 6.15 24.47 8.82
C PHE A 350 5.80 25.95 8.63
N GLY A 351 5.85 26.75 9.70
CA GLY A 351 5.54 28.19 9.68
C GLY A 351 4.11 28.50 9.23
N LEU A 352 3.14 27.61 9.52
CA LEU A 352 1.76 27.74 9.03
C LEU A 352 0.97 28.81 9.77
N ASP A 353 1.49 29.30 10.88
CA ASP A 353 1.03 30.51 11.56
C ASP A 353 1.37 31.79 10.78
N TRP A 354 2.38 31.75 9.88
CA TRP A 354 2.79 32.88 9.04
C TRP A 354 2.41 32.75 7.57
N SER A 355 2.56 31.56 6.96
CA SER A 355 2.34 31.34 5.53
C SER A 355 1.81 29.94 5.22
N LYS A 356 0.95 29.82 4.21
CA LYS A 356 0.37 28.54 3.78
C LYS A 356 0.26 28.48 2.24
N PRO A 357 0.47 27.30 1.61
CA PRO A 357 1.01 26.05 2.16
C PRO A 357 2.56 26.03 2.21
N PRO A 358 3.19 25.11 2.97
CA PRO A 358 4.63 24.88 2.91
C PRO A 358 4.99 24.03 1.67
N ARG A 359 6.28 23.83 1.40
CA ARG A 359 6.76 22.90 0.36
C ARG A 359 7.18 21.57 0.97
N GLN A 360 6.23 20.64 1.07
CA GLN A 360 6.55 19.25 1.43
C GLN A 360 6.96 18.45 0.19
N MET A 361 7.82 17.46 0.39
CA MET A 361 8.32 16.58 -0.67
C MET A 361 8.47 15.15 -0.15
N ASN A 362 8.12 14.15 -0.98
CA ASN A 362 8.34 12.75 -0.64
C ASN A 362 9.80 12.35 -0.94
N GLY A 363 10.53 11.93 0.10
CA GLY A 363 11.99 11.70 0.01
C GLY A 363 12.42 10.67 -1.04
N THR A 364 11.63 9.63 -1.28
CA THR A 364 11.96 8.58 -2.26
C THR A 364 12.08 9.14 -3.68
N SER A 365 11.05 9.85 -4.18
CA SER A 365 11.13 10.49 -5.49
C SER A 365 12.27 11.52 -5.51
N PHE A 366 12.37 12.35 -4.46
CA PHE A 366 13.42 13.37 -4.41
C PHE A 366 14.82 12.78 -4.62
N PHE A 367 15.21 11.75 -3.85
CA PHE A 367 16.54 11.17 -4.01
C PHE A 367 16.67 10.30 -5.26
N TYR A 368 15.60 9.64 -5.73
CA TYR A 368 15.61 8.88 -6.98
C TYR A 368 16.03 9.76 -8.17
N PHE A 369 15.48 10.97 -8.25
CA PHE A 369 15.83 11.96 -9.26
C PHE A 369 17.12 12.71 -8.96
N MET A 370 17.28 13.26 -7.75
CA MET A 370 18.41 14.16 -7.47
C MET A 370 19.74 13.44 -7.30
N SER A 371 19.75 12.13 -7.04
CA SER A 371 20.97 11.31 -7.07
C SER A 371 21.09 10.44 -8.32
N ASP A 372 20.26 10.70 -9.35
CA ASP A 372 20.30 10.05 -10.66
C ASP A 372 20.18 8.52 -10.65
N GLN A 373 19.59 7.94 -9.60
CA GLN A 373 19.39 6.50 -9.52
C GLN A 373 18.49 5.98 -10.66
N TRP A 374 17.56 6.81 -11.14
CA TRP A 374 16.71 6.52 -12.30
C TRP A 374 17.51 6.18 -13.57
N ARG A 375 18.73 6.71 -13.72
CA ARG A 375 19.60 6.43 -14.86
C ARG A 375 20.13 5.00 -14.89
N TYR A 376 19.99 4.26 -13.79
CA TYR A 376 20.53 2.90 -13.63
C TYR A 376 19.42 1.86 -13.45
N GLU A 377 18.17 2.24 -13.71
CA GLU A 377 17.01 1.38 -13.51
C GLU A 377 17.15 0.08 -14.31
N LYS A 378 16.71 -1.02 -13.70
CA LYS A 378 16.73 -2.36 -14.31
C LYS A 378 15.36 -3.00 -14.39
N LEU A 379 14.39 -2.47 -13.65
CA LEU A 379 13.03 -2.98 -13.62
C LEU A 379 12.16 -2.17 -14.59
N GLU A 380 11.65 -2.83 -15.61
CA GLU A 380 10.72 -2.24 -16.56
C GLU A 380 9.28 -2.32 -16.04
N MET A 381 8.46 -1.32 -16.38
CA MET A 381 7.06 -1.27 -15.91
C MET A 381 6.25 -2.49 -16.37
N LYS A 382 6.51 -3.00 -17.58
CA LYS A 382 5.82 -4.17 -18.13
C LYS A 382 5.99 -5.44 -17.28
N GLU A 383 7.07 -5.54 -16.51
CA GLU A 383 7.35 -6.69 -15.64
C GLU A 383 6.46 -6.69 -14.38
N LEU A 384 5.83 -5.55 -14.05
CA LEU A 384 4.97 -5.37 -12.88
C LEU A 384 3.47 -5.36 -13.22
N LEU A 385 3.13 -5.21 -14.50
CA LEU A 385 1.74 -5.08 -14.91
C LEU A 385 0.98 -6.38 -14.68
N SER A 386 -0.31 -6.23 -14.34
CA SER A 386 -1.23 -7.36 -14.39
C SER A 386 -1.27 -7.94 -15.82
N PRO A 387 -1.28 -9.28 -15.98
CA PRO A 387 -1.51 -9.91 -17.28
C PRO A 387 -2.91 -9.61 -17.86
N LEU A 388 -3.79 -8.97 -17.08
CA LEU A 388 -5.11 -8.49 -17.49
C LEU A 388 -5.13 -7.00 -17.83
N ALA A 389 -3.98 -6.31 -17.76
CA ALA A 389 -3.85 -4.91 -18.13
C ALA A 389 -3.53 -4.77 -19.62
N ASP A 390 -4.04 -3.70 -20.21
CA ASP A 390 -3.63 -3.27 -21.54
C ASP A 390 -2.27 -2.60 -21.45
N ALA A 391 -1.20 -3.37 -21.71
CA ALA A 391 0.18 -2.89 -21.58
C ALA A 391 0.50 -1.68 -22.46
N SER A 392 -0.24 -1.46 -23.55
CA SER A 392 -0.02 -0.31 -24.44
C SER A 392 -0.33 1.04 -23.79
N LYS A 393 -1.09 1.05 -22.68
CA LYS A 393 -1.41 2.25 -21.89
C LYS A 393 -0.36 2.60 -20.84
N TYR A 394 0.62 1.72 -20.64
CA TYR A 394 1.58 1.81 -19.55
C TYR A 394 3.02 1.73 -20.11
N THR A 395 3.31 2.55 -21.11
CA THR A 395 4.67 2.71 -21.67
C THR A 395 5.50 3.64 -20.80
N GLY A 396 6.81 3.72 -21.08
CA GLY A 396 7.74 4.53 -20.31
C GLY A 396 8.36 3.85 -19.10
N SER A 397 9.27 4.59 -18.48
CA SER A 397 10.07 4.20 -17.32
C SER A 397 9.35 4.52 -16.00
N GLN A 398 9.80 3.94 -14.89
CA GLN A 398 9.32 4.32 -13.54
C GLN A 398 9.45 5.82 -13.25
N ALA A 399 10.46 6.47 -13.84
CA ALA A 399 10.66 7.90 -13.72
C ALA A 399 9.56 8.69 -14.47
N ASP A 400 9.15 8.23 -15.66
CA ASP A 400 8.05 8.85 -16.43
C ASP A 400 6.73 8.80 -15.65
N PHE A 401 6.41 7.66 -15.04
CA PHE A 401 5.22 7.53 -14.18
C PHE A 401 5.25 8.48 -12.98
N ASN A 402 6.43 8.78 -12.44
CA ASN A 402 6.56 9.77 -11.37
C ASN A 402 6.29 11.18 -11.88
N LEU A 403 6.83 11.55 -13.05
CA LEU A 403 6.60 12.85 -13.67
C LEU A 403 5.11 13.05 -14.04
N GLN A 404 4.46 12.02 -14.59
CA GLN A 404 3.02 12.03 -14.85
C GLN A 404 2.24 12.24 -13.55
N ALA A 405 2.59 11.53 -12.47
CA ALA A 405 1.97 11.72 -11.15
C ALA A 405 2.16 13.15 -10.61
N ILE A 406 3.32 13.76 -10.82
CA ILE A 406 3.57 15.18 -10.48
C ILE A 406 2.67 16.11 -11.29
N ARG A 407 2.62 15.94 -12.61
CA ARG A 407 1.80 16.76 -13.54
C ARG A 407 0.30 16.66 -13.24
N MET A 408 -0.16 15.51 -12.75
CA MET A 408 -1.54 15.27 -12.33
C MET A 408 -1.85 15.74 -10.90
N GLY A 409 -0.85 16.25 -10.16
CA GLY A 409 -1.01 16.69 -8.77
C GLY A 409 -1.16 15.55 -7.77
N TRP A 410 -0.76 14.33 -8.12
CA TRP A 410 -0.78 13.16 -7.23
C TRP A 410 0.42 13.13 -6.29
N LEU A 411 1.59 13.62 -6.75
CA LEU A 411 2.82 13.72 -5.97
C LEU A 411 3.34 15.17 -5.96
N PRO A 412 4.01 15.61 -4.87
CA PRO A 412 4.72 16.88 -4.87
C PRO A 412 6.01 16.80 -5.70
N SER A 413 6.59 17.95 -5.99
CA SER A 413 7.90 18.08 -6.63
C SER A 413 8.78 19.12 -5.93
N ALA A 414 10.09 18.86 -5.87
CA ALA A 414 11.08 19.80 -5.36
C ALA A 414 12.44 19.54 -6.07
N PRO A 415 12.99 20.51 -6.82
CA PRO A 415 12.36 21.75 -7.28
C PRO A 415 11.02 21.55 -8.03
N GLN A 416 10.16 22.57 -8.02
CA GLN A 416 8.79 22.44 -8.57
C GLN A 416 8.76 22.68 -10.08
N LEU A 417 9.19 23.86 -10.50
CA LEU A 417 9.13 24.34 -11.87
C LEU A 417 10.54 24.47 -12.43
N ASN A 418 10.69 24.38 -13.75
CA ASN A 418 11.95 24.60 -14.45
C ASN A 418 12.38 26.07 -14.56
N ARG A 419 11.85 26.92 -13.67
CA ARG A 419 12.14 28.34 -13.58
C ARG A 419 11.97 28.78 -12.14
N ASN A 420 12.73 29.79 -11.75
CA ASN A 420 12.57 30.41 -10.44
C ASN A 420 11.11 30.86 -10.23
N PRO A 421 10.38 30.30 -9.25
CA PRO A 421 8.96 30.59 -9.06
C PRO A 421 8.71 32.06 -8.67
N LEU A 422 9.69 32.77 -8.12
CA LEU A 422 9.59 34.20 -7.84
C LEU A 422 9.65 35.04 -9.12
N GLN A 423 10.40 34.58 -10.13
CA GLN A 423 10.45 35.24 -11.43
C GLN A 423 9.15 35.00 -12.21
N VAL A 424 8.57 33.81 -12.11
CA VAL A 424 7.26 33.50 -12.73
C VAL A 424 6.17 34.46 -12.29
N VAL A 425 6.14 34.83 -11.00
CA VAL A 425 5.18 35.84 -10.49
C VAL A 425 5.41 37.21 -11.14
N LYS A 426 6.66 37.66 -11.23
CA LYS A 426 7.00 38.94 -11.88
C LYS A 426 6.65 38.94 -13.36
N ASP A 427 6.89 37.83 -14.06
CA ASP A 427 6.53 37.67 -15.47
C ASP A 427 5.02 37.73 -15.68
N ALA A 428 4.23 37.14 -14.77
CA ALA A 428 2.77 37.20 -14.80
C ALA A 428 2.25 38.63 -14.58
N GLU A 429 2.81 39.35 -13.60
CA GLU A 429 2.48 40.76 -13.33
C GLU A 429 2.80 41.66 -14.53
N ALA A 430 3.97 41.49 -15.14
CA ALA A 430 4.38 42.23 -16.34
C ALA A 430 3.48 41.94 -17.55
N ALA A 431 2.92 40.72 -17.63
CA ALA A 431 1.96 40.32 -18.64
C ALA A 431 0.51 40.76 -18.33
N GLY A 432 0.27 41.40 -17.17
CA GLY A 432 -1.08 41.79 -16.72
C GLY A 432 -2.00 40.60 -16.45
N GLN A 433 -1.46 39.44 -16.05
CA GLN A 433 -2.23 38.21 -15.77
C GLN A 433 -2.12 37.81 -14.30
N ALA A 434 -3.17 37.17 -13.76
CA ALA A 434 -3.10 36.55 -12.45
C ALA A 434 -2.06 35.41 -12.46
N PRO A 435 -1.19 35.27 -11.44
CA PRO A 435 -0.11 34.28 -11.45
C PRO A 435 -0.57 32.84 -11.69
N ALA A 436 -1.72 32.43 -11.14
CA ALA A 436 -2.25 31.09 -11.33
C ALA A 436 -2.62 30.81 -12.80
N ASP A 437 -3.34 31.74 -13.44
CA ASP A 437 -3.75 31.63 -14.84
C ASP A 437 -2.53 31.67 -15.77
N TYR A 438 -1.56 32.53 -15.46
CA TYR A 438 -0.30 32.59 -16.19
C TYR A 438 0.44 31.26 -16.15
N VAL A 439 0.61 30.66 -14.96
CA VAL A 439 1.26 29.34 -14.80
C VAL A 439 0.53 28.27 -15.62
N VAL A 440 -0.80 28.18 -15.51
CA VAL A 440 -1.59 27.19 -16.27
C VAL A 440 -1.43 27.40 -17.78
N SER A 441 -1.44 28.65 -18.25
CA SER A 441 -1.22 28.99 -19.65
C SER A 441 0.19 28.62 -20.13
N GLN A 442 1.23 28.90 -19.34
CA GLN A 442 2.60 28.56 -19.69
C GLN A 442 2.84 27.04 -19.71
N LEU A 443 2.25 26.29 -18.75
CA LEU A 443 2.31 24.83 -18.73
C LEU A 443 1.63 24.23 -19.97
N LYS A 444 0.40 24.68 -20.30
CA LYS A 444 -0.33 24.21 -21.49
C LYS A 444 0.37 24.53 -22.80
N SER A 445 1.11 25.64 -22.87
CA SER A 445 1.86 26.05 -24.07
C SER A 445 3.28 25.48 -24.13
N GLY A 446 3.74 24.76 -23.10
CA GLY A 446 5.09 24.18 -23.03
C GLY A 446 6.21 25.19 -22.76
N LYS A 447 5.89 26.45 -22.41
CA LYS A 447 6.87 27.51 -22.08
C LYS A 447 7.38 27.44 -20.63
N LEU A 448 6.67 26.70 -19.80
CA LEU A 448 7.01 26.35 -18.42
C LEU A 448 6.76 24.84 -18.29
N ASP A 449 7.57 24.15 -17.52
CA ASP A 449 7.35 22.74 -17.18
C ASP A 449 7.75 22.48 -15.73
N PHE A 450 7.44 21.29 -15.23
CA PHE A 450 7.95 20.81 -13.96
C PHE A 450 9.45 20.50 -14.08
N ALA A 451 10.22 20.79 -13.02
CA ALA A 451 11.67 20.60 -13.03
C ALA A 451 12.09 19.15 -13.32
N TYR A 452 11.23 18.18 -12.98
CA TYR A 452 11.48 16.75 -13.13
C TYR A 452 11.37 16.27 -14.59
N ALA A 453 10.91 17.11 -15.53
CA ALA A 453 10.98 16.83 -16.96
C ALA A 453 12.42 16.94 -17.50
N ASP A 454 13.29 17.69 -16.82
CA ASP A 454 14.72 17.79 -17.11
C ASP A 454 15.51 17.88 -15.79
N PRO A 455 15.56 16.80 -14.98
CA PRO A 455 16.10 16.81 -13.62
C PRO A 455 17.64 17.01 -13.57
N ASP A 456 18.29 16.91 -14.74
CA ASP A 456 19.73 17.09 -14.92
C ASP A 456 20.09 18.50 -15.40
N ALA A 457 19.10 19.35 -15.72
CA ALA A 457 19.36 20.75 -16.02
C ALA A 457 19.85 21.51 -14.76
N PRO A 458 20.87 22.39 -14.87
CA PRO A 458 21.45 23.12 -13.74
C PRO A 458 20.46 23.89 -12.86
N GLU A 459 19.36 24.36 -13.43
CA GLU A 459 18.27 25.07 -12.74
C GLU A 459 17.29 24.16 -11.98
N ASN A 460 17.35 22.84 -12.19
CA ASN A 460 16.33 21.87 -11.77
C ASN A 460 16.73 20.95 -10.62
N PHE A 461 17.94 21.08 -10.07
CA PHE A 461 18.40 20.28 -8.94
C PHE A 461 18.76 21.15 -7.72
N PRO A 462 18.69 20.59 -6.49
CA PRO A 462 18.97 21.34 -5.27
C PRO A 462 20.44 21.77 -5.23
N ARG A 463 20.68 23.00 -4.75
CA ARG A 463 22.03 23.53 -4.55
C ARG A 463 22.49 23.49 -3.09
N ASN A 464 21.54 23.63 -2.17
CA ASN A 464 21.83 23.69 -0.73
C ASN A 464 21.05 22.59 -0.03
N LEU A 465 21.73 21.78 0.78
CA LEU A 465 21.11 20.74 1.58
C LEU A 465 21.54 20.87 3.05
N PHE A 466 20.56 20.97 3.93
CA PHE A 466 20.75 20.94 5.38
C PHE A 466 20.37 19.57 5.91
N ILE A 467 21.26 18.96 6.69
CA ILE A 467 21.02 17.67 7.34
C ILE A 467 21.21 17.83 8.83
N TRP A 468 20.15 17.58 9.60
CA TRP A 468 20.21 17.57 11.06
C TRP A 468 19.38 16.40 11.58
N ARG A 469 19.78 15.84 12.73
CA ARG A 469 19.12 14.67 13.35
C ARG A 469 19.03 13.46 12.40
N SER A 470 19.95 13.37 11.43
CA SER A 470 19.95 12.36 10.38
C SER A 470 21.37 12.03 9.96
N ASN A 471 21.65 10.75 9.74
CA ASN A 471 22.88 10.27 9.14
C ASN A 471 22.59 9.74 7.72
N LEU A 472 22.04 10.59 6.85
CA LEU A 472 21.61 10.22 5.49
C LEU A 472 22.67 9.39 4.74
N LEU A 473 23.91 9.89 4.65
CA LEU A 473 24.97 9.26 3.87
C LEU A 473 25.56 8.03 4.55
N GLY A 474 25.28 7.78 5.84
CA GLY A 474 25.77 6.60 6.56
C GLY A 474 24.70 5.65 7.07
N SER A 475 23.42 5.86 6.70
CA SER A 475 22.31 5.06 7.24
C SER A 475 21.13 4.96 6.29
N SER A 476 20.41 6.06 6.04
CA SER A 476 19.11 5.99 5.34
C SER A 476 19.20 6.14 3.82
N GLY A 477 20.32 6.63 3.28
CA GLY A 477 20.56 6.86 1.86
C GLY A 477 20.76 5.56 1.08
N LYS A 478 19.69 5.08 0.43
CA LYS A 478 19.75 3.94 -0.49
C LYS A 478 20.45 4.43 -1.76
N GLY A 479 21.33 3.59 -2.31
CA GLY A 479 22.16 4.02 -3.43
C GLY A 479 23.26 5.01 -3.02
N HIS A 480 23.96 4.72 -1.91
CA HIS A 480 25.02 5.57 -1.34
C HIS A 480 26.00 6.10 -2.41
N GLU A 481 26.54 5.21 -3.25
CA GLU A 481 27.50 5.59 -4.28
C GLU A 481 26.94 6.55 -5.34
N TYR A 482 25.63 6.47 -5.63
CA TYR A 482 24.97 7.42 -6.52
C TYR A 482 24.84 8.80 -5.87
N MET A 483 24.58 8.87 -4.55
CA MET A 483 24.61 10.14 -3.82
C MET A 483 26.02 10.75 -3.84
N LEU A 484 27.07 9.95 -3.59
CA LEU A 484 28.46 10.41 -3.63
C LEU A 484 28.86 10.96 -5.01
N ARG A 485 28.41 10.29 -6.08
CA ARG A 485 28.66 10.70 -7.46
C ARG A 485 27.87 11.95 -7.84
N HIS A 486 26.54 11.85 -7.82
CA HIS A 486 25.67 12.84 -8.45
C HIS A 486 25.35 14.02 -7.56
N LEU A 487 25.20 13.82 -6.24
CA LEU A 487 24.98 14.95 -5.32
C LEU A 487 26.29 15.62 -4.90
N LEU A 488 27.30 14.83 -4.55
CA LEU A 488 28.54 15.35 -3.94
C LEU A 488 29.68 15.58 -4.95
N GLY A 489 29.69 14.89 -6.10
CA GLY A 489 30.79 15.03 -7.08
C GLY A 489 32.11 14.44 -6.56
N THR A 490 32.03 13.43 -5.69
CA THR A 490 33.20 12.79 -5.07
C THR A 490 33.54 11.47 -5.73
N ARG A 491 34.67 10.88 -5.34
CA ARG A 491 34.98 9.49 -5.69
C ARG A 491 33.86 8.58 -5.22
N HIS A 492 33.46 7.65 -6.07
CA HIS A 492 32.37 6.73 -5.83
C HIS A 492 32.73 5.31 -6.28
N GLY A 493 31.95 4.35 -5.80
CA GLY A 493 32.06 2.93 -6.08
C GLY A 493 31.03 2.37 -7.07
N VAL A 494 30.27 3.20 -7.79
CA VAL A 494 29.34 2.73 -8.84
C VAL A 494 30.08 1.84 -9.85
N GLN A 495 29.66 0.57 -9.96
CA GLN A 495 30.29 -0.43 -10.85
C GLN A 495 29.52 -0.64 -12.17
N GLY A 496 28.21 -0.42 -12.14
CA GLY A 496 27.33 -0.67 -13.28
C GLY A 496 27.33 0.49 -14.27
N LYS A 497 27.01 0.17 -15.52
CA LYS A 497 26.77 1.13 -16.59
C LYS A 497 25.35 1.71 -16.50
N ASP A 498 25.19 2.98 -16.86
CA ASP A 498 23.88 3.62 -16.92
C ASP A 498 23.03 3.11 -18.12
N LEU A 499 21.79 3.57 -18.26
CA LEU A 499 20.90 3.17 -19.36
C LEU A 499 21.50 3.48 -20.74
N GLY A 500 22.14 4.64 -20.90
CA GLY A 500 22.76 5.06 -22.17
C GLY A 500 23.95 4.17 -22.54
N GLU A 501 24.86 3.94 -21.61
CA GLU A 501 26.04 3.09 -21.80
C GLU A 501 25.70 1.61 -22.04
N ARG A 502 24.53 1.15 -21.55
CA ARG A 502 24.01 -0.19 -21.83
C ARG A 502 23.24 -0.29 -23.15
N GLY A 503 22.93 0.83 -23.80
CA GLY A 503 21.99 0.85 -24.94
C GLY A 503 20.58 0.39 -24.53
N ALA A 504 20.20 0.61 -23.27
CA ALA A 504 18.88 0.28 -22.77
C ALA A 504 17.85 1.36 -23.14
N ILE A 505 16.57 1.05 -22.96
CA ILE A 505 15.46 1.98 -23.22
C ILE A 505 15.58 3.17 -22.26
N LYS A 506 15.60 4.38 -22.82
CA LYS A 506 15.60 5.65 -22.07
C LYS A 506 14.16 6.07 -21.74
N PRO A 507 13.93 6.94 -20.74
CA PRO A 507 12.61 7.49 -20.47
C PRO A 507 11.98 8.20 -21.68
N GLU A 508 10.65 8.25 -21.70
CA GLU A 508 9.86 8.84 -22.79
C GLU A 508 9.58 10.33 -22.57
N GLU A 509 9.31 10.74 -21.33
CA GLU A 509 8.93 12.12 -20.97
C GLU A 509 10.06 12.90 -20.30
N ILE A 510 11.05 12.21 -19.73
CA ILE A 510 12.20 12.82 -19.07
C ILE A 510 13.34 12.99 -20.05
N LYS A 511 13.88 14.21 -20.12
CA LYS A 511 15.02 14.51 -20.97
C LYS A 511 16.27 13.76 -20.51
N TRP A 512 16.89 13.05 -21.45
CA TRP A 512 18.13 12.34 -21.24
C TRP A 512 19.34 13.17 -21.67
N HIS A 513 20.35 13.27 -20.81
CA HIS A 513 21.68 13.78 -21.14
C HIS A 513 22.69 12.64 -21.09
N ASP A 514 23.49 12.44 -22.14
CA ASP A 514 24.47 11.35 -22.19
C ASP A 514 25.55 11.49 -21.10
N GLN A 515 25.90 12.71 -20.73
CA GLN A 515 26.71 12.99 -19.55
C GLN A 515 25.80 13.47 -18.43
N ALA A 516 25.71 12.67 -17.36
CA ALA A 516 25.01 13.07 -16.15
C ALA A 516 25.80 14.18 -15.42
N PRO A 517 25.13 15.17 -14.83
CA PRO A 517 25.77 16.07 -13.89
C PRO A 517 26.29 15.32 -12.65
N GLU A 518 27.43 15.78 -12.14
CA GLU A 518 28.03 15.34 -10.89
C GLU A 518 28.24 16.55 -9.98
N GLY A 519 28.16 16.37 -8.67
CA GLY A 519 28.29 17.47 -7.71
C GLY A 519 27.15 18.49 -7.81
N LYS A 520 25.90 18.02 -7.80
CA LYS A 520 24.71 18.88 -7.87
C LYS A 520 24.60 19.87 -6.68
N LEU A 521 25.09 19.48 -5.49
CA LEU A 521 25.08 20.33 -4.31
C LEU A 521 26.26 21.31 -4.35
N ASP A 522 25.96 22.60 -4.18
CA ASP A 522 26.96 23.65 -3.98
C ASP A 522 27.36 23.76 -2.48
N LEU A 523 26.45 23.34 -1.58
CA LEU A 523 26.67 23.37 -0.13
C LEU A 523 25.90 22.27 0.61
N LEU A 524 26.62 21.47 1.37
CA LEU A 524 26.12 20.48 2.32
C LEU A 524 26.47 20.88 3.76
N VAL A 525 25.45 21.20 4.55
CA VAL A 525 25.61 21.56 5.98
C VAL A 525 25.04 20.45 6.85
N THR A 526 25.83 19.95 7.79
CA THR A 526 25.39 18.95 8.77
C THR A 526 25.47 19.47 10.20
N LEU A 527 24.39 19.25 10.96
CA LEU A 527 24.33 19.52 12.39
C LEU A 527 24.31 18.18 13.14
N ASP A 528 25.38 17.89 13.88
CA ASP A 528 25.50 16.65 14.65
C ASP A 528 26.40 16.86 15.88
N PHE A 529 26.14 16.11 16.96
CA PHE A 529 26.92 16.14 18.19
C PHE A 529 28.08 15.14 18.15
N ARG A 530 28.12 14.29 17.12
CA ARG A 530 29.23 13.39 16.80
C ARG A 530 29.61 13.51 15.33
N MET A 531 30.86 13.21 15.00
CA MET A 531 31.31 13.15 13.60
C MET A 531 30.77 11.89 12.92
N CYS A 532 29.51 11.92 12.48
CA CYS A 532 28.88 10.83 11.74
C CYS A 532 29.38 10.77 10.28
N THR A 533 29.01 9.72 9.55
CA THR A 533 29.41 9.57 8.14
C THR A 533 28.95 10.75 7.29
N THR A 534 27.72 11.24 7.46
CA THR A 534 27.29 12.45 6.74
C THR A 534 28.19 13.64 7.03
N ALA A 535 28.50 13.90 8.30
CA ALA A 535 29.35 15.03 8.68
C ALA A 535 30.76 14.93 8.06
N LEU A 536 31.30 13.71 7.90
CA LEU A 536 32.59 13.49 7.24
C LEU A 536 32.61 13.90 5.76
N TYR A 537 31.45 13.88 5.09
CA TYR A 537 31.27 14.26 3.69
C TYR A 537 30.73 15.69 3.51
N SER A 538 30.49 16.43 4.59
CA SER A 538 29.87 17.77 4.54
C SER A 538 30.91 18.87 4.41
N ASP A 539 30.53 19.97 3.74
CA ASP A 539 31.35 21.17 3.63
C ASP A 539 31.45 21.90 4.98
N ILE A 540 30.32 21.94 5.71
CA ILE A 540 30.21 22.58 7.02
C ILE A 540 29.61 21.60 8.01
N VAL A 541 30.29 21.42 9.14
CA VAL A 541 29.80 20.68 10.30
C VAL A 541 29.58 21.66 11.45
N LEU A 542 28.34 21.74 11.92
CA LEU A 542 27.97 22.57 13.06
C LEU A 542 27.76 21.68 14.30
N PRO A 543 28.48 21.91 15.41
CA PRO A 543 28.28 21.14 16.62
C PRO A 543 26.92 21.49 17.22
N THR A 544 26.05 20.49 17.38
CA THR A 544 24.78 20.66 18.11
C THR A 544 24.91 20.11 19.53
N ALA A 545 24.13 20.66 20.45
CA ALA A 545 23.96 20.12 21.80
C ALA A 545 23.46 18.66 21.75
N THR A 546 23.93 17.85 22.70
CA THR A 546 23.40 16.48 22.91
C THR A 546 21.98 16.54 23.48
N TRP A 547 21.36 15.37 23.70
CA TRP A 547 20.01 15.30 24.27
C TRP A 547 19.92 15.80 25.72
N TYR A 548 21.03 15.83 26.47
CA TYR A 548 21.05 16.25 27.89
C TYR A 548 21.34 17.75 28.08
N GLU A 549 21.49 18.50 26.97
CA GLU A 549 21.97 19.88 26.97
C GLU A 549 20.98 20.83 26.28
N LYS A 550 19.73 20.40 26.08
CA LYS A 550 18.66 21.18 25.45
C LYS A 550 17.28 20.73 25.93
N ASP A 551 16.29 21.59 25.73
CA ASP A 551 14.88 21.29 25.96
C ASP A 551 14.20 20.84 24.65
N ASP A 552 13.43 19.75 24.70
CA ASP A 552 12.66 19.18 23.58
C ASP A 552 11.57 18.23 24.11
N LEU A 553 10.68 17.71 23.25
CA LEU A 553 9.60 16.76 23.61
C LEU A 553 9.56 15.49 22.74
#